data_AF-A0A7R9QG66-F1
#
_entry.id   AF-A0A7R9QG66-F1
#
_cell.length_a   1.000
_cell.length_b   1.000
_cell.length_c   1.000
_cell.angle_alpha   90.00
_cell.angle_beta   90.00
_cell.angle_gamma   90.00
#
_symmetry.space_group_name_H-M   'P 1'
#
loop_
_entity.id
_entity.type
_entity.pdbx_description
1 polymer ?
#
loop_
_entity_poly.entity_id
_entity_poly.type
_entity_poly.pdbx_seq_one_letter_code
_entity_poly.pdbx_strand_id
1 'polypeptide(L)' 'MGRRKRKSKKGSKGGAEEPEALTKAPHSFVIKRGKVGKNVNELMVNFRQVLEPFTA' A
#
# COMPACT_ATOMS: atom_id res chain seq x y z
N MET A 1 -15.34 -22.72 -19.94
CA MET A 1 -14.25 -22.65 -18.92
C MET A 1 -14.46 -21.41 -18.03
N GLY A 2 -15.21 -21.54 -16.94
CA GLY A 2 -15.63 -20.41 -16.11
C GLY A 2 -14.51 -19.85 -15.21
N ARG A 3 -14.34 -18.52 -15.21
CA ARG A 3 -13.36 -17.81 -14.38
C ARG A 3 -13.77 -17.86 -12.90
N ARG A 4 -12.98 -18.55 -12.07
CA ARG A 4 -13.18 -18.64 -10.62
C ARG A 4 -12.87 -17.29 -9.95
N LYS A 5 -13.90 -16.59 -9.49
CA LYS A 5 -13.79 -15.31 -8.77
C LYS A 5 -13.13 -15.56 -7.39
N ARG A 6 -11.86 -15.17 -7.24
CA ARG A 6 -11.16 -15.25 -5.94
C ARG A 6 -11.74 -14.21 -4.98
N LYS A 7 -12.22 -14.67 -3.82
CA LYS A 7 -12.74 -13.82 -2.73
C LYS A 7 -11.55 -13.12 -2.08
N SER A 8 -11.47 -11.80 -2.19
CA SER A 8 -10.45 -11.00 -1.52
C SER A 8 -10.66 -11.09 0.00
N LYS A 9 -9.66 -11.58 0.74
CA LYS A 9 -9.66 -11.52 2.20
C LYS A 9 -9.46 -10.05 2.58
N LYS A 10 -10.50 -9.43 3.13
CA LYS A 10 -10.42 -8.11 3.75
C LYS A 10 -9.43 -8.24 4.91
N GLY A 11 -8.25 -7.64 4.77
CA GLY A 11 -7.27 -7.58 5.86
C GLY A 11 -7.93 -6.97 7.08
N SER A 12 -7.74 -7.61 8.24
CA SER A 12 -8.16 -7.09 9.53
C SER A 12 -7.59 -5.68 9.70
N LYS A 13 -8.46 -4.66 9.74
CA LYS A 13 -8.07 -3.33 10.18
C LYS A 13 -7.67 -3.48 11.65
N GLY A 14 -6.38 -3.44 11.94
CA GLY A 14 -5.88 -3.40 13.31
C GLY A 14 -6.48 -2.18 13.99
N GLY A 15 -7.24 -2.39 15.07
CA GLY A 15 -7.94 -1.35 15.81
C GLY A 15 -7.02 -0.59 16.77
N ALA A 16 -5.97 0.03 16.24
CA ALA A 16 -5.25 1.07 16.95
C ALA A 16 -5.68 2.40 16.33
N GLU A 17 -6.33 3.27 17.12
CA GLU A 17 -6.63 4.63 16.70
C GLU A 17 -5.29 5.36 16.50
N GLU A 18 -4.96 5.64 15.24
CA GLU A 18 -3.78 6.44 14.90
C GLU A 18 -3.97 7.88 15.38
N PRO A 19 -2.90 8.56 15.84
CA PRO A 19 -3.00 9.92 16.37
C PRO A 19 -3.64 10.87 15.35
N GLU A 20 -4.47 11.81 15.79
CA GLU A 20 -5.26 12.68 14.90
C GLU A 20 -4.44 13.52 13.90
N ALA A 21 -3.15 13.73 14.20
CA ALA A 21 -2.22 14.38 13.28
C ALA A 21 -1.90 13.51 12.05
N LEU A 22 -1.89 12.17 12.20
CA LEU A 22 -1.68 11.23 11.09
C LEU A 22 -2.91 11.12 10.20
N THR A 23 -4.11 11.14 10.77
CA THR A 23 -5.35 10.96 10.01
C THR A 23 -5.69 12.16 9.11
N LYS A 24 -5.29 13.37 9.52
CA LYS A 24 -5.53 14.62 8.79
C LYS A 24 -4.45 14.93 7.73
N ALA A 25 -3.33 14.21 7.74
CA ALA A 25 -2.25 14.41 6.78
C ALA A 25 -2.66 13.92 5.36
N PRO A 26 -2.13 14.53 4.29
CA PRO A 26 -2.34 14.05 2.94
C PRO A 26 -1.66 12.69 2.77
N HIS A 27 -2.45 11.64 2.52
CA HIS A 27 -1.92 10.30 2.30
C HIS A 27 -1.51 10.11 0.85
N SER A 28 -0.28 9.64 0.62
CA SER A 28 0.20 9.26 -0.71
C SER A 28 0.17 7.75 -0.93
N PHE A 29 0.02 7.33 -2.18
CA PHE A 29 0.11 5.93 -2.57
C PHE A 29 1.18 5.76 -3.65
N VAL A 30 2.12 4.85 -3.41
CA VAL A 30 3.09 4.42 -4.43
C VAL A 30 2.60 3.10 -5.03
N ILE A 31 2.13 3.18 -6.27
CA ILE A 31 1.60 2.04 -7.02
C ILE A 31 2.42 1.75 -8.28
N LYS A 32 2.64 0.47 -8.56
CA LYS A 32 3.10 0.00 -9.87
C LYS A 32 1.94 -0.57 -10.67
N ARG A 33 2.02 -0.41 -11.99
CA ARG A 33 1.09 -1.02 -12.93
C ARG A 33 1.77 -2.18 -13.66
N GLY A 34 1.11 -3.35 -13.67
CA GLY A 34 1.61 -4.54 -14.36
C GLY A 34 2.69 -5.33 -13.60
N LYS A 35 3.29 -6.31 -14.28
CA LYS A 35 4.41 -7.08 -13.74
C LYS A 35 5.69 -6.27 -13.91
N VAL A 36 6.43 -6.08 -12.82
CA VAL A 36 7.71 -5.36 -12.83
C VAL A 36 8.83 -6.24 -12.29
N GLY A 37 10.05 -5.97 -12.73
CA GLY A 37 11.25 -6.66 -12.30
C GLY A 37 11.71 -6.25 -10.88
N LYS A 38 12.80 -6.87 -10.43
CA LYS A 38 13.35 -6.69 -9.07
C LYS A 38 13.70 -5.23 -8.77
N ASN A 39 14.40 -4.55 -9.68
CA ASN A 39 14.89 -3.18 -9.46
C ASN A 39 13.74 -2.19 -9.26
N VAL A 40 12.63 -2.35 -10.00
CA VAL A 40 11.45 -1.48 -9.86
C VAL A 40 10.71 -1.76 -8.55
N ASN A 41 10.72 -3.02 -8.08
CA ASN A 41 10.17 -3.33 -6.76
C ASN A 41 11.00 -2.68 -5.65
N GLU A 42 12.31 -2.75 -5.74
CA GLU A 42 13.21 -2.12 -4.77
C GLU A 42 13.05 -0.60 -4.77
N LEU A 43 12.97 0.01 -5.96
CA LEU A 43 12.67 1.44 -6.09
C LEU A 43 11.36 1.82 -5.41
N MET A 44 10.30 1.01 -5.57
CA MET A 44 9.04 1.25 -4.87
C MET A 44 9.18 1.22 -3.34
N VAL A 45 9.94 0.27 -2.81
CA VAL A 45 10.17 0.16 -1.37
C VAL A 45 10.91 1.40 -0.86
N ASN A 46 11.96 1.81 -1.58
CA ASN A 46 12.74 3.00 -1.23
C ASN A 46 11.87 4.27 -1.26
N PHE A 47 10.99 4.42 -2.25
CA PHE A 47 10.06 5.54 -2.31
C PHE A 47 9.08 5.55 -1.13
N ARG A 48 8.61 4.39 -0.69
CA ARG A 48 7.73 4.29 0.49
C ARG A 48 8.45 4.65 1.78
N GLN A 49 9.72 4.29 1.92
CA GLN A 49 10.55 4.68 3.06
C GLN A 49 10.80 6.19 3.10
N VAL A 50 11.09 6.82 1.95
CA VAL A 50 11.32 8.28 1.88
C VAL A 50 10.06 9.06 2.22
N LEU A 51 8.89 8.53 1.88
CA LEU A 51 7.61 9.18 2.07
C LEU A 51 6.86 8.68 3.33
N GLU A 52 7.54 7.92 4.20
CA GLU A 52 7.05 7.55 5.53
C GLU A 52 6.90 8.83 6.38
N PRO A 53 5.88 8.97 7.26
CA PRO A 53 4.89 7.98 7.71
C PRO A 53 3.56 7.94 6.93
N PHE A 54 3.34 8.82 5.96
CA PHE A 54 2.01 9.04 5.37
C PHE A 54 1.80 8.33 4.02
N THR A 55 2.66 7.38 3.65
CA THR A 55 2.67 6.77 2.31
C THR A 55 2.60 5.25 2.34
N ALA A 56 1.67 4.69 1.57
CA ALA A 56 1.41 3.25 1.46
C ALA A 56 1.81 2.62 0.11
#